data_AF-U9TQV8-F1
#
_entry.id   AF-U9TQV8-F1
#
_cell.length_a   1.000
_cell.length_b   1.000
_cell.length_c   1.000
_cell.angle_alpha   90.00
_cell.angle_beta   90.00
_cell.angle_gamma   90.00
#
_symmetry.space_group_name_H-M   'P 1'
#
loop_
_entity.id
_entity.type
_entity.pdbx_description
1 polymer ?
#
loop_
_entity_poly.entity_id
_entity_poly.type
_entity_poly.pdbx_seq_one_letter_code
_entity_poly.pdbx_strand_id
1 'polypeptide(L)'
;KIQGSAQLIGGYNPLDWGGNCGYKNTSESFLFNFIDGPNISTAKFGYVNDSRYAVYCNNNYGPDMGNLNFPNSNNLNYNYNNRDWYPDIGIPETIVIEDYEVFQVAKKGN
;
A
#
# COMPACT_ATOMS: atom_id res chain seq x y z
N LYS A 1 0.61 10.07 -4.26
CA LYS A 1 0.42 10.50 -5.67
C LYS A 1 1.70 10.24 -6.45
N ILE A 2 1.62 9.66 -7.65
CA ILE A 2 2.81 9.43 -8.50
C ILE A 2 3.25 10.75 -9.13
N GLN A 3 4.56 11.01 -9.12
CA GLN A 3 5.14 12.24 -9.67
C GLN A 3 4.82 12.38 -11.17
N GLY A 4 4.32 13.56 -11.55
CA GLY A 4 4.01 13.88 -12.96
C GLY A 4 2.76 13.17 -13.50
N SER A 5 1.95 12.54 -12.65
CA SER A 5 0.74 11.82 -13.04
C SER A 5 -0.47 12.20 -12.17
N ALA A 6 -1.67 12.03 -12.73
CA ALA A 6 -2.92 12.05 -11.95
C ALA A 6 -3.15 10.73 -11.17
N GLN A 7 -2.35 9.70 -11.46
CA GLN A 7 -2.50 8.37 -10.86
C GLN A 7 -2.30 8.40 -9.34
N LEU A 8 -3.24 7.79 -8.62
CA LEU A 8 -3.21 7.61 -7.17
C LEU A 8 -3.11 6.11 -6.87
N ILE A 9 -2.14 5.74 -6.04
CA ILE A 9 -1.95 4.39 -5.55
C ILE A 9 -1.88 4.42 -4.03
N GLY A 10 -2.18 3.29 -3.41
CA GLY A 10 -2.07 3.14 -1.96
C GLY A 10 -2.75 1.85 -1.52
N GLY A 11 -3.13 1.80 -0.25
CA GLY A 11 -3.90 0.68 0.27
C GLY A 11 -4.56 0.98 1.60
N TYR A 12 -5.33 0.01 2.06
CA TYR A 12 -5.97 -0.02 3.35
C TYR A 12 -5.53 -1.27 4.11
N ASN A 13 -5.29 -1.13 5.41
CA ASN A 13 -5.15 -2.24 6.33
C ASN A 13 -5.78 -1.87 7.69
N PRO A 14 -6.37 -2.83 8.42
CA PRO A 14 -6.99 -2.58 9.72
C PRO A 14 -6.00 -2.50 10.89
N LEU A 15 -4.70 -2.68 10.63
CA LEU A 15 -3.66 -2.80 11.65
C LEU A 15 -2.84 -1.51 11.79
N ASP A 16 -2.18 -1.31 12.92
CA ASP A 16 -1.15 -0.28 13.05
C ASP A 16 0.18 -0.73 12.39
N TRP A 17 1.04 0.21 12.02
CA TRP A 17 2.42 -0.03 11.59
C TRP A 17 3.44 0.02 12.74
N GLY A 18 2.97 0.04 13.99
CA GLY A 18 3.82 0.17 15.16
C GLY A 18 4.67 -1.07 15.39
N GLY A 19 5.92 -0.82 15.83
CA GLY A 19 6.88 -1.82 16.27
C GLY A 19 7.91 -2.23 15.21
N ASN A 20 8.74 -3.22 15.57
CA ASN A 20 9.74 -3.82 14.69
C ASN A 20 9.51 -5.34 14.65
N CYS A 21 8.33 -5.75 14.18
CA CYS A 21 7.83 -7.11 14.31
C CYS A 21 7.85 -7.92 13.00
N GLY A 22 8.32 -7.34 11.90
CA GLY A 22 8.25 -7.99 10.59
C GLY A 22 6.83 -7.98 10.04
N TYR A 23 6.39 -9.08 9.42
CA TYR A 23 5.08 -9.15 8.78
C TYR A 23 3.94 -9.32 9.81
N LYS A 24 2.86 -8.55 9.63
CA LYS A 24 1.59 -8.69 10.33
C LYS A 24 0.53 -9.29 9.41
N ASN A 25 -0.31 -10.16 9.97
CA ASN A 25 -1.32 -10.89 9.21
C ASN A 25 -2.69 -10.20 9.21
N THR A 26 -3.31 -10.09 8.03
CA THR A 26 -4.72 -9.71 7.92
C THR A 26 -5.24 -10.07 6.53
N SER A 27 -6.49 -10.51 6.44
CA SER A 27 -7.18 -10.75 5.18
C SER A 27 -7.98 -9.53 4.68
N GLU A 28 -8.09 -8.49 5.50
CA GLU A 28 -8.87 -7.28 5.17
C GLU A 28 -8.01 -6.22 4.46
N SER A 29 -6.72 -6.48 4.26
CA SER A 29 -5.83 -5.57 3.55
C SER A 29 -6.07 -5.62 2.04
N PHE A 30 -6.06 -4.45 1.41
CA PHE A 30 -6.13 -4.32 -0.04
C PHE A 30 -5.30 -3.15 -0.53
N LEU A 31 -4.77 -3.29 -1.74
CA LEU A 31 -4.17 -2.19 -2.49
C LEU A 31 -5.20 -1.61 -3.45
N PHE A 32 -5.04 -0.33 -3.78
CA PHE A 32 -5.84 0.36 -4.78
C PHE A 32 -4.97 1.07 -5.80
N ASN A 33 -5.51 1.17 -7.02
CA ASN A 33 -4.91 1.90 -8.12
C ASN A 33 -6.00 2.70 -8.85
N PHE A 34 -5.94 4.01 -8.74
CA PHE A 34 -6.79 4.94 -9.45
C PHE A 34 -6.00 5.57 -10.58
N ILE A 35 -6.37 5.24 -11.81
CA ILE A 35 -5.63 5.65 -13.00
C ILE A 35 -5.84 7.15 -13.27
N ASP A 36 -7.07 7.64 -13.08
CA ASP A 36 -7.49 9.00 -13.44
C ASP A 36 -7.85 9.85 -12.21
N GLY A 37 -6.93 9.98 -11.26
CA GLY A 37 -7.16 10.77 -10.04
C GLY A 37 -8.24 10.16 -9.15
N PRO A 38 -9.10 10.97 -8.49
CA PRO A 38 -10.11 10.44 -7.55
C PRO A 38 -11.31 9.77 -8.24
N ASN A 39 -11.25 9.49 -9.55
CA ASN A 39 -12.33 8.84 -10.28
C ASN A 39 -12.45 7.35 -9.88
N ILE A 40 -13.44 7.04 -9.04
CA ILE A 40 -13.69 5.68 -8.55
C ILE A 40 -14.13 4.70 -9.64
N SER A 41 -14.65 5.16 -10.79
CA SER A 41 -15.20 4.26 -11.82
C SER A 41 -14.13 3.44 -12.54
N THR A 42 -12.89 3.93 -12.54
CA THR A 42 -11.72 3.26 -13.12
C THR A 42 -10.78 2.69 -12.06
N ALA A 43 -11.14 2.79 -10.77
CA ALA A 43 -10.33 2.30 -9.67
C ALA A 43 -10.28 0.77 -9.68
N LYS A 44 -9.07 0.24 -9.51
CA LYS A 44 -8.82 -1.19 -9.34
C LYS A 44 -8.44 -1.46 -7.89
N PHE A 45 -8.92 -2.58 -7.37
CA PHE A 45 -8.67 -3.03 -6.00
C PHE A 45 -8.09 -4.44 -6.03
N GLY A 46 -7.05 -4.65 -5.25
CA GLY A 46 -6.37 -5.93 -5.11
C GLY A 46 -6.34 -6.33 -3.65
N TYR A 47 -7.20 -7.27 -3.27
CA TYR A 47 -7.17 -7.84 -1.92
C TYR A 47 -5.95 -8.73 -1.76
N VAL A 48 -5.41 -8.78 -0.55
CA VAL A 48 -4.25 -9.62 -0.23
C VAL A 48 -4.55 -11.10 -0.52
N ASN A 49 -3.70 -11.73 -1.33
CA ASN A 49 -3.75 -13.16 -1.63
C ASN A 49 -3.16 -13.99 -0.49
N ASP A 50 -2.06 -13.51 0.09
CA ASP A 50 -1.39 -14.15 1.22
C ASP A 50 -1.37 -13.22 2.44
N SER A 51 -2.42 -13.35 3.25
CA SER A 51 -2.63 -12.53 4.44
C SER A 51 -1.42 -12.48 5.39
N ARG A 52 -0.53 -13.49 5.37
CA ARG A 52 0.67 -13.53 6.23
C ARG A 52 1.66 -12.41 5.93
N TYR A 53 1.59 -11.82 4.74
CA TYR A 53 2.50 -10.77 4.26
C TYR A 53 1.77 -9.45 3.98
N ALA A 54 0.62 -9.22 4.61
CA ALA A 54 -0.25 -8.07 4.32
C ALA A 54 0.40 -6.72 4.65
N VAL A 55 1.09 -6.63 5.79
CA VAL A 55 1.72 -5.40 6.30
C VAL A 55 3.10 -5.75 6.81
N TYR A 56 4.11 -4.93 6.52
CA TYR A 56 5.45 -5.10 7.06
C TYR A 56 5.79 -3.94 8.01
N CYS A 57 6.26 -4.26 9.21
CA CYS A 57 6.60 -3.28 10.25
C CYS A 57 8.10 -3.32 10.54
N ASN A 58 8.79 -2.25 10.18
CA ASN A 58 10.22 -2.06 10.42
C ASN A 58 10.53 -0.56 10.50
N ASN A 59 11.37 -0.17 11.46
CA ASN A 59 11.71 1.24 11.70
C ASN A 59 12.43 1.93 10.51
N ASN A 60 12.96 1.16 9.56
CA ASN A 60 13.64 1.68 8.37
C ASN A 60 12.71 1.87 7.16
N TYR A 61 11.41 1.66 7.35
CA TYR A 61 10.39 1.73 6.31
C TYR A 61 9.25 2.64 6.75
N GLY A 62 8.56 3.21 5.76
CA GLY A 62 7.26 3.83 5.94
C GLY A 62 6.14 2.78 6.08
N PRO A 63 4.90 3.13 5.69
CA PRO A 63 3.75 2.22 5.80
C PRO A 63 3.79 1.11 4.73
N ASP A 64 4.64 0.11 4.95
CA ASP A 64 4.82 -1.00 4.01
C ASP A 64 3.61 -1.95 4.00
N MET A 65 3.07 -2.18 2.81
CA MET A 65 1.87 -2.99 2.58
C MET A 65 2.20 -4.26 1.77
N GLY A 66 3.29 -4.94 2.12
CA GLY A 66 3.66 -6.24 1.57
C GLY A 66 4.29 -6.14 0.19
N ASN A 67 3.47 -5.98 -0.86
CA ASN A 67 3.98 -5.79 -2.23
C ASN A 67 4.26 -4.32 -2.55
N LEU A 68 3.69 -3.39 -1.79
CA LEU A 68 3.93 -1.96 -1.97
C LEU A 68 4.89 -1.48 -0.87
N ASN A 69 6.17 -1.38 -1.23
CA ASN A 69 7.25 -1.14 -0.29
C ASN A 69 7.55 0.35 -0.21
N PHE A 70 7.61 0.85 1.03
CA PHE A 70 7.94 2.24 1.35
C PHE A 70 9.32 2.31 2.00
N PRO A 71 10.42 2.24 1.23
CA PRO A 71 11.74 2.53 1.81
C PRO A 71 11.76 4.00 2.28
N ASN A 72 12.70 4.34 3.16
CA ASN A 72 12.95 5.73 3.59
C ASN A 72 13.52 6.60 2.44
N SER A 73 12.79 6.73 1.34
CA SER A 73 13.10 7.49 0.14
C SER A 73 11.80 7.81 -0.64
N ASN A 74 11.88 8.70 -1.63
CA ASN A 74 10.74 9.01 -2.50
C ASN A 74 10.50 7.95 -3.59
N ASN A 75 11.29 6.88 -3.62
CA ASN A 75 11.15 5.79 -4.56
C ASN A 75 10.43 4.63 -3.87
N LEU A 76 9.21 4.33 -4.28
CA LEU A 76 8.51 3.12 -3.87
C LEU A 76 8.80 2.00 -4.87
N ASN A 77 8.73 0.78 -4.37
CA ASN A 77 8.78 -0.41 -5.22
C ASN A 77 7.49 -1.19 -5.07
N TYR A 78 6.88 -1.57 -6.19
CA TYR A 78 5.83 -2.55 -6.23
C TYR A 78 6.41 -3.90 -6.67
N ASN A 79 6.08 -4.95 -5.92
CA ASN A 79 6.42 -6.34 -6.24
C ASN A 79 7.93 -6.65 -6.36
N TYR A 80 8.74 -6.08 -5.46
CA TYR A 80 10.16 -6.45 -5.35
C TYR A 80 10.25 -7.95 -4.99
N ASN A 81 10.67 -8.79 -5.95
CA ASN A 81 10.80 -10.26 -5.92
C ASN A 81 9.65 -11.11 -6.51
N ASN A 82 8.71 -10.52 -7.26
CA ASN A 82 7.68 -11.28 -8.00
C ASN A 82 6.88 -12.24 -7.11
N ARG A 83 6.46 -11.75 -5.94
CA ARG A 83 5.69 -12.51 -4.95
C ARG A 83 4.24 -12.10 -5.09
N ASP A 84 3.37 -13.06 -5.34
CA ASP A 84 1.95 -12.80 -5.60
C ASP A 84 1.13 -12.53 -4.32
N TRP A 85 1.68 -11.82 -3.32
CA TRP A 85 0.95 -11.53 -2.06
C TRP A 85 -0.24 -10.61 -2.27
N TYR A 86 -0.20 -9.80 -3.34
CA TYR A 86 -1.33 -9.04 -3.86
C TYR A 86 -1.44 -9.27 -5.38
N PRO A 87 -2.64 -9.22 -5.96
CA PRO A 87 -2.83 -9.37 -7.40
C PRO A 87 -2.29 -8.14 -8.15
N ASP A 88 -1.89 -8.34 -9.41
CA ASP A 88 -1.56 -7.22 -10.29
C ASP A 88 -2.83 -6.41 -10.61
N ILE A 89 -2.83 -5.16 -10.16
CA ILE A 89 -3.87 -4.16 -10.43
C ILE A 89 -3.35 -3.00 -11.28
N GLY A 90 -2.21 -3.16 -11.94
CA GLY A 90 -1.57 -2.17 -12.82
C GLY A 90 -0.81 -1.07 -12.07
N ILE A 91 -0.29 -1.37 -10.88
CA ILE A 91 0.65 -0.48 -10.18
C ILE A 91 2.04 -0.64 -10.84
N PRO A 92 2.73 0.46 -11.20
CA PRO A 92 4.08 0.38 -11.75
C PRO A 92 5.07 -0.24 -10.75
N GLU A 93 6.03 -1.04 -11.23
CA GLU A 93 7.05 -1.67 -10.36
C GLU A 93 7.96 -0.67 -9.65
N THR A 94 8.38 0.39 -10.35
CA THR A 94 9.19 1.47 -9.78
C THR A 94 8.40 2.75 -9.83
N ILE A 95 8.21 3.39 -8.67
CA ILE A 95 7.35 4.56 -8.52
C ILE A 95 8.15 5.67 -7.85
N VAL A 96 8.17 6.84 -8.48
CA VAL A 96 8.61 8.07 -7.80
C VAL A 96 7.36 8.79 -7.32
N ILE A 97 7.24 9.00 -6.01
CA ILE A 97 6.10 9.72 -5.45
C ILE A 97 6.37 11.22 -5.36
N GLU A 98 5.34 12.01 -5.61
CA GLU A 98 5.33 13.45 -5.32
C GLU A 98 4.98 13.71 -3.86
N ASP A 99 4.03 12.95 -3.33
CA ASP A 99 3.54 13.05 -1.96
C ASP A 99 2.84 11.76 -1.52
N TYR A 100 2.72 11.54 -0.21
CA TYR A 100 1.91 10.48 0.38
C TYR A 100 1.22 10.96 1.66
N GLU A 101 0.01 10.45 1.89
CA GLU A 101 -0.79 10.77 3.07
C GLU A 101 -1.16 9.47 3.78
N VAL A 102 -1.24 9.51 5.11
CA VAL A 102 -1.67 8.37 5.93
C VAL A 102 -2.84 8.83 6.80
N PHE A 103 -3.95 8.09 6.71
CA PHE A 103 -5.16 8.38 7.47
C PHE A 103 -5.48 7.22 8.40
N GLN A 104 -5.77 7.53 9.66
CA GLN A 104 -6.28 6.56 10.62
C GLN A 104 -7.76 6.82 10.89
N VAL A 105 -8.61 5.81 10.68
CA VAL A 105 -10.03 5.89 11.01
C VAL A 105 -10.24 5.34 12.41
N ALA A 106 -10.65 6.20 13.34
CA ALA A 106 -11.07 5.79 14.68
C ALA A 106 -12.60 5.76 14.77
N LYS A 107 -13.16 4.70 15.35
CA LYS A 107 -14.57 4.71 15.73
C LYS A 107 -14.76 5.79 16.78
N LYS A 108 -15.79 6.63 16.60
CA LYS A 108 -16.21 7.56 17.64
C LYS A 108 -16.77 6.72 18.80
N GLY A 109 -16.18 6.86 19.99
CA GLY A 109 -16.76 6.28 21.20
C GLY A 109 -18.14 6.87 21.44
N ASN A 110 -19.08 6.05 21.90
CA ASN A 110 -20.41 6.50 22.31
C ASN A 110 -20.33 7.44 23.51
#